data_AF-A0A434RXQ0-F1
#
_entry.id   AF-A0A434RXQ0-F1
#
_cell.length_a   1.000
_cell.length_b   1.000
_cell.length_c   1.000
_cell.angle_alpha   90.00
_cell.angle_beta   90.00
_cell.angle_gamma   90.00
#
_symmetry.space_group_name_H-M   'P 1'
#
loop_
_entity.id
_entity.type
_entity.pdbx_description
1 polymer ?
#
loop_
_entity_poly.entity_id
_entity_poly.type
_entity_poly.pdbx_seq_one_letter_code
_entity_poly.pdbx_strand_id
1 'polypeptide(L)'
;ARTGRAMIAEFPAGTLGERSWAKTEIDQARLEFESLARHIGDLADALAAKADNAPAEISADMRMGAGLPMDGGSLLGKHPGAAEAEPAKMPEEHLLHLILQDCASCHSKFRQKEK
;
A
#
# COMPACT_ATOMS: atom_id res chain seq x y z
N ALA A 1 -10.60 2.04 -6.40
CA ALA A 1 -9.48 3.00 -6.56
C ALA A 1 -8.71 2.79 -7.89
N ARG A 2 -7.83 3.71 -8.32
CA ARG A 2 -6.90 3.52 -9.48
C ARG A 2 -5.68 2.66 -9.06
N THR A 3 -5.94 1.55 -8.39
CA THR A 3 -4.98 0.58 -7.84
C THR A 3 -5.39 -0.83 -8.29
N GLY A 4 -4.70 -1.88 -7.84
CA GLY A 4 -5.11 -3.26 -8.14
C GLY A 4 -5.21 -3.56 -9.64
N ARG A 5 -6.28 -4.26 -10.04
CA ARG A 5 -6.51 -4.68 -11.43
C ARG A 5 -6.56 -3.51 -12.42
N ALA A 6 -7.15 -2.39 -12.02
CA ALA A 6 -7.24 -1.20 -12.87
C ALA A 6 -5.84 -0.61 -13.15
N MET A 7 -4.95 -0.60 -12.16
CA MET A 7 -3.56 -0.19 -12.36
C MET A 7 -2.80 -1.19 -13.24
N ILE A 8 -2.95 -2.50 -12.99
CA ILE A 8 -2.26 -3.56 -13.76
C ILE A 8 -2.57 -3.46 -15.25
N ALA A 9 -3.82 -3.13 -15.61
CA ALA A 9 -4.25 -2.99 -17.00
C ALA A 9 -3.51 -1.87 -17.78
N GLU A 10 -2.95 -0.87 -17.09
CA GLU A 10 -2.18 0.22 -17.70
C GLU A 10 -0.74 -0.20 -18.06
N PHE A 11 -0.32 -1.43 -17.71
CA PHE A 11 1.02 -1.96 -18.00
C PHE A 11 0.95 -3.23 -18.89
N PRO A 12 0.50 -3.12 -20.15
CA PRO A 12 0.56 -4.24 -21.08
C PRO A 12 2.02 -4.70 -21.31
N ALA A 13 2.22 -6.01 -21.49
CA ALA A 13 3.55 -6.58 -21.67
C ALA A 13 4.21 -6.02 -22.94
N GLY A 14 5.50 -5.68 -22.87
CA GLY A 14 6.27 -5.18 -24.01
C GLY A 14 5.98 -3.72 -24.39
N THR A 15 5.20 -2.97 -23.60
CA THR A 15 4.94 -1.54 -23.84
C THR A 15 5.74 -0.61 -22.92
N LEU A 16 6.63 -1.17 -22.08
CA LEU A 16 7.44 -0.43 -21.12
C LEU A 16 8.65 0.20 -21.82
N GLY A 17 9.01 1.44 -21.49
CA GLY A 17 10.14 2.13 -22.10
C GLY A 17 10.05 3.66 -22.07
N GLU A 18 10.86 4.31 -22.94
CA GLU A 18 11.37 5.70 -22.90
C GLU A 18 10.36 6.84 -22.70
N ARG A 19 9.05 6.57 -22.74
CA ARG A 19 7.98 7.56 -22.54
C ARG A 19 7.34 7.51 -21.15
N SER A 20 7.84 6.66 -20.25
CA SER A 20 7.32 6.52 -18.89
C SER A 20 8.45 6.35 -17.88
N TRP A 21 8.18 6.67 -16.61
CA TRP A 21 9.07 6.33 -15.48
C TRP A 21 8.94 4.86 -15.06
N ALA A 22 8.22 4.04 -15.82
CA ALA A 22 8.11 2.62 -15.56
C ALA A 22 9.40 1.91 -15.96
N LYS A 23 9.93 1.11 -15.04
CA LYS A 23 11.08 0.23 -15.27
C LYS A 23 10.65 -1.01 -16.07
N THR A 24 11.52 -1.53 -16.94
CA THR A 24 11.25 -2.76 -17.70
C THR A 24 11.18 -3.99 -16.80
N GLU A 25 11.70 -3.87 -15.57
CA GLU A 25 11.61 -4.85 -14.49
C GLU A 25 10.16 -5.22 -14.13
N ILE A 26 9.16 -4.39 -14.47
CA ILE A 26 7.74 -4.76 -14.34
C ILE A 26 7.40 -5.98 -15.21
N ASP A 27 7.98 -6.12 -16.41
CA ASP A 27 7.78 -7.30 -17.25
C ASP A 27 8.54 -8.51 -16.70
N GLN A 28 9.76 -8.30 -16.19
CA GLN A 28 10.61 -9.36 -15.67
C GLN A 28 10.09 -9.95 -14.36
N ALA A 29 9.50 -9.12 -13.49
CA ALA A 29 8.95 -9.51 -12.20
C ALA A 29 7.43 -9.24 -12.13
N ARG A 30 6.72 -9.60 -13.20
CA ARG A 30 5.28 -9.32 -13.37
C ARG A 30 4.42 -9.77 -12.20
N LEU A 31 4.61 -11.01 -11.74
CA LEU A 31 3.81 -11.57 -10.65
C LEU A 31 3.96 -10.76 -9.35
N GLU A 32 5.16 -10.28 -9.06
CA GLU A 32 5.43 -9.47 -7.87
C GLU A 32 4.84 -8.06 -8.00
N PHE A 33 5.00 -7.43 -9.16
CA PHE A 33 4.36 -6.14 -9.46
C PHE A 33 2.84 -6.24 -9.27
N GLU A 34 2.21 -7.26 -9.85
CA GLU A 34 0.78 -7.45 -9.73
C GLU A 34 0.33 -7.80 -8.30
N SER A 35 1.16 -8.55 -7.55
CA SER A 35 0.88 -8.87 -6.15
C SER A 35 0.86 -7.60 -5.30
N LEU A 36 1.88 -6.75 -5.44
CA LEU A 36 1.93 -5.45 -4.76
C LEU A 36 0.75 -4.55 -5.18
N ALA A 37 0.45 -4.51 -6.48
CA ALA A 37 -0.66 -3.73 -7.01
C ALA A 37 -2.00 -4.14 -6.38
N ARG A 38 -2.28 -5.46 -6.30
CA ARG A 38 -3.49 -6.01 -5.68
C ARG A 38 -3.53 -5.73 -4.19
N HIS A 39 -2.42 -5.97 -3.48
CA HIS A 39 -2.36 -5.74 -2.03
C HIS A 39 -2.60 -4.26 -1.67
N ILE A 40 -1.98 -3.32 -2.40
CA ILE A 40 -2.28 -1.88 -2.27
C ILE A 40 -3.78 -1.61 -2.53
N GLY A 41 -4.38 -2.30 -3.51
CA GLY A 41 -5.80 -2.20 -3.82
C GLY A 41 -6.68 -2.63 -2.65
N ASP A 42 -6.43 -3.81 -2.09
CA ASP A 42 -7.21 -4.37 -0.98
C ASP A 42 -7.10 -3.49 0.28
N LEU A 43 -5.90 -2.99 0.60
CA LEU A 43 -5.69 -2.05 1.71
C LEU A 43 -6.39 -0.71 1.46
N ALA A 44 -6.33 -0.19 0.23
CA ALA A 44 -6.96 1.08 -0.12
C ALA A 44 -8.49 0.99 -0.08
N ASP A 45 -9.07 -0.13 -0.52
CA ASP A 45 -10.52 -0.36 -0.46
C ASP A 45 -10.97 -0.50 1.01
N ALA A 46 -10.20 -1.18 1.87
CA ALA A 46 -10.47 -1.25 3.31
C ALA A 46 -10.40 0.14 3.99
N LEU A 47 -9.38 0.94 3.64
CA LEU A 47 -9.23 2.30 4.16
C LEU A 47 -10.36 3.22 3.68
N ALA A 48 -10.76 3.11 2.40
CA ALA A 48 -11.87 3.87 1.85
C ALA A 48 -13.19 3.54 2.55
N ALA A 49 -13.48 2.26 2.80
CA ALA A 49 -14.67 1.85 3.53
C ALA A 49 -14.70 2.41 4.96
N LYS A 50 -13.55 2.50 5.64
CA LYS A 50 -13.44 3.15 6.95
C LYS A 50 -13.66 4.66 6.87
N ALA A 51 -13.10 5.30 5.84
CA ALA A 51 -13.29 6.73 5.61
C ALA A 51 -14.77 7.09 5.34
N ASP A 52 -15.49 6.27 4.57
CA ASP A 52 -16.92 6.46 4.30
C ASP A 52 -17.78 6.38 5.57
N ASN A 53 -17.30 5.67 6.61
CA ASN A 53 -17.95 5.53 7.91
C ASN A 53 -17.33 6.41 9.00
N ALA A 54 -16.41 7.31 8.65
CA ALA A 54 -15.73 8.14 9.61
C ALA A 54 -16.69 9.17 10.24
N PRO A 55 -16.54 9.49 11.54
CA PRO A 55 -17.29 10.57 12.16
C PRO A 55 -16.93 11.91 11.51
N ALA A 56 -17.89 12.85 11.48
CA ALA A 56 -17.69 14.18 10.90
C ALA A 56 -16.64 15.03 11.64
N GLU A 57 -16.35 14.69 12.89
CA GLU A 57 -15.36 15.36 13.73
C GLU A 57 -14.32 14.37 14.22
N ILE A 58 -13.07 14.85 14.36
CA ILE A 58 -11.98 14.09 14.96
C ILE A 58 -12.30 13.91 16.46
N SER A 59 -12.65 12.67 16.84
CA SER A 59 -12.95 12.30 18.22
C SER A 59 -11.70 12.39 19.11
N ALA A 60 -11.90 12.41 20.43
CA ALA A 60 -10.79 12.39 21.39
C ALA A 60 -9.91 11.14 21.22
N ASP A 61 -10.52 10.00 20.88
CA ASP A 61 -9.82 8.72 20.66
C ASP A 61 -8.96 8.72 19.40
N MET A 62 -9.32 9.52 18.39
CA MET A 62 -8.53 9.68 17.16
C MET A 62 -7.35 10.65 17.32
N ARG A 63 -7.26 11.37 18.43
CA ARG A 63 -6.15 12.28 18.69
C ARG A 63 -5.01 11.50 19.32
N MET A 64 -3.79 11.79 18.87
CA MET A 64 -2.57 11.34 19.54
C MET A 64 -2.61 11.79 21.01
N GLY A 65 -2.91 10.86 21.92
CA GLY A 65 -2.96 11.13 23.35
C GLY A 65 -1.59 11.54 23.88
N ALA A 66 -1.55 12.58 24.70
CA ALA A 66 -0.33 12.98 25.39
C ALA A 66 0.16 11.81 26.29
N GLY A 67 1.29 11.21 25.95
CA GLY A 67 1.91 10.14 26.75
C GLY A 67 1.57 8.70 26.33
N LEU A 68 0.84 8.49 25.22
CA LEU A 68 0.80 7.15 24.61
C LEU A 68 2.19 6.85 24.03
N PRO A 69 2.81 5.70 24.35
CA PRO A 69 4.02 5.30 23.69
C PRO A 69 3.73 5.25 22.19
N MET A 70 4.51 6.01 21.42
CA MET A 70 4.71 5.78 20.00
C MET A 70 5.48 4.47 19.84
N ASP A 71 4.92 3.36 20.34
CA ASP A 71 5.35 2.04 19.96
C ASP A 71 4.95 1.91 18.50
N GLY A 72 5.82 2.41 17.63
CA GLY A 72 5.80 2.13 16.21
C GLY A 72 5.90 0.62 16.10
N GLY A 73 4.72 -0.01 16.01
CA GLY A 73 4.54 -1.45 16.07
C GLY A 73 5.65 -2.14 15.32
N SER A 74 6.43 -2.89 16.09
CA SER A 74 7.63 -3.65 15.71
C SER A 74 7.88 -3.74 14.19
N LEU A 75 8.86 -2.95 13.72
CA LEU A 75 9.49 -3.09 12.40
C LEU A 75 10.36 -4.38 12.31
N LEU A 76 10.34 -5.24 13.34
CA LEU A 76 11.12 -6.47 13.38
C LEU A 76 10.32 -7.65 12.80
N GLY A 77 10.64 -7.95 11.54
CA GLY A 77 10.56 -9.31 11.01
C GLY A 77 9.19 -9.69 10.47
N LYS A 78 9.07 -9.61 9.14
CA LYS A 78 8.16 -10.46 8.38
C LYS A 78 8.38 -11.91 8.84
N HIS A 79 7.52 -12.45 9.71
CA HIS A 79 7.44 -13.89 9.90
C HIS A 79 6.73 -14.45 8.67
N PRO A 80 7.40 -15.26 7.83
CA PRO A 80 6.70 -15.96 6.77
C PRO A 80 5.77 -16.98 7.44
N GLY A 81 4.48 -16.65 7.54
CA GLY A 81 3.47 -17.53 8.13
C GLY A 81 2.58 -16.94 9.22
N ALA A 82 2.74 -15.66 9.61
CA ALA A 82 1.65 -14.98 10.29
C ALA A 82 0.53 -14.77 9.26
N ALA A 83 -0.67 -15.31 9.53
CA ALA A 83 -1.83 -15.04 8.70
C ALA A 83 -1.94 -13.52 8.51
N GLU A 84 -1.95 -13.07 7.26
CA GLU A 84 -2.15 -11.66 6.94
C GLU A 84 -3.42 -11.23 7.68
N ALA A 85 -3.27 -10.33 8.66
CA ALA A 85 -4.42 -9.89 9.43
C ALA A 85 -5.44 -9.29 8.47
N GLU A 86 -6.72 -9.61 8.64
CA GLU A 86 -7.77 -9.11 7.74
C GLU A 86 -7.74 -7.57 7.73
N PRO A 87 -7.55 -6.92 6.55
CA PRO A 87 -7.40 -5.47 6.47
C PRO A 87 -8.55 -4.69 7.13
N ALA A 88 -9.78 -5.20 7.05
CA ALA A 88 -10.96 -4.60 7.66
C ALA A 88 -10.88 -4.47 9.20
N LYS A 89 -10.09 -5.32 9.85
CA LYS A 89 -9.92 -5.35 11.32
C LYS A 89 -8.77 -4.46 11.80
N MET A 90 -7.96 -3.92 10.89
CA MET A 90 -6.83 -3.06 11.24
C MET A 90 -7.30 -1.63 11.58
N PRO A 91 -6.56 -0.90 12.43
CA PRO A 91 -6.73 0.55 12.59
C PRO A 91 -6.47 1.31 11.28
N GLU A 92 -7.13 2.45 11.11
CA GLU A 92 -7.01 3.31 9.93
C GLU A 92 -5.55 3.76 9.70
N GLU A 93 -4.85 4.17 10.76
CA GLU A 93 -3.45 4.58 10.67
C GLU A 93 -2.53 3.42 10.29
N HIS A 94 -2.86 2.19 10.69
CA HIS A 94 -2.07 1.02 10.34
C HIS A 94 -2.23 0.67 8.86
N LEU A 95 -3.46 0.72 8.34
CA LEU A 95 -3.72 0.56 6.89
C LEU A 95 -2.95 1.59 6.07
N LEU A 96 -2.96 2.86 6.49
CA LEU A 96 -2.23 3.91 5.80
C LEU A 96 -0.71 3.64 5.79
N HIS A 97 -0.14 3.17 6.91
CA HIS A 97 1.27 2.79 6.97
C HIS A 97 1.62 1.65 6.00
N LEU A 98 0.78 0.60 5.94
CA LEU A 98 1.00 -0.51 5.02
C LEU A 98 0.94 -0.06 3.56
N ILE A 99 -0.04 0.78 3.19
CA ILE A 99 -0.13 1.36 1.85
C ILE A 99 1.15 2.13 1.51
N LEU A 100 1.64 2.99 2.41
CA LEU A 100 2.86 3.77 2.19
C LEU A 100 4.11 2.89 2.05
N GLN A 101 4.21 1.82 2.85
CA GLN A 101 5.29 0.85 2.75
C GLN A 101 5.31 0.13 1.39
N ASP A 102 4.13 -0.25 0.89
CA ASP A 102 4.00 -0.93 -0.40
C ASP A 102 4.22 0.02 -1.57
N CYS A 103 3.79 1.29 -1.45
CA CYS A 103 4.15 2.34 -2.40
C CYS A 103 5.68 2.49 -2.49
N ALA A 104 6.37 2.56 -1.34
CA ALA A 104 7.83 2.67 -1.30
C ALA A 104 8.52 1.44 -1.91
N SER A 105 8.03 0.24 -1.60
CA SER A 105 8.56 -1.02 -2.13
C SER A 105 8.38 -1.12 -3.65
N CYS A 106 7.17 -0.80 -4.14
CA CYS A 106 6.86 -0.77 -5.56
C CYS A 106 7.71 0.27 -6.29
N HIS A 107 7.80 1.50 -5.77
CA HIS A 107 8.59 2.56 -6.39
C HIS A 107 10.09 2.25 -6.42
N SER A 108 10.64 1.66 -5.35
CA SER A 108 12.06 1.26 -5.31
C SER A 108 12.41 0.31 -6.46
N LYS A 109 11.54 -0.67 -6.71
CA LYS A 109 11.78 -1.73 -7.70
C LYS A 109 11.35 -1.34 -9.12
N PHE A 110 10.19 -0.71 -9.28
CA PHE A 110 9.49 -0.59 -10.56
C PHE A 110 9.37 0.83 -11.11
N ARG A 111 9.79 1.85 -10.36
CA ARG A 111 9.83 3.24 -10.83
C ARG A 111 11.27 3.71 -11.02
N GLN A 112 11.53 4.38 -12.13
CA GLN A 112 12.77 5.11 -12.37
C GLN A 112 12.90 6.24 -11.33
N LYS A 113 14.10 6.45 -10.78
CA LYS A 113 14.33 7.59 -9.87
C LYS A 113 14.28 8.88 -10.68
N GLU A 114 13.61 9.90 -10.15
CA GLU A 114 13.73 11.25 -10.69
C GLU A 114 15.20 11.69 -10.59
N LYS A 115 15.68 12.36 -11.63
CA LYS A 115 17.03 12.90 -11.71
C LYS A 115 17.06 14.33 -11.19
#